data_AF-A0A3A0AI80-F1
#
_entry.id   AF-A0A3A0AI80-F1
#
_cell.length_a   1.000
_cell.length_b   1.000
_cell.length_c   1.000
_cell.angle_alpha   90.00
_cell.angle_beta   90.00
_cell.angle_gamma   90.00
#
_symmetry.space_group_name_H-M   'P 1'
#
loop_
_entity.id
_entity.type
_entity.pdbx_description
1 polymer ?
#
loop_
_entity_poly.entity_id
_entity_poly.type
_entity_poly.pdbx_seq_one_letter_code
_entity_poly.pdbx_strand_id
1 'polypeptide(L)'
;MQELVESFERFWSSLLPDRWPSFNQFVEAMDPVAWTLVALLIGAVAVGIFFSITTRRTFLRADEVEATPEMVLARLKQDPTRLSPVGIVSRLGADATLELLEYGDQIRTHEWRYKWSSVREELLRLLSQQNAFGPTYALARYYRSADNQEPDTLRIRRTALIHKLGTVRHLEPDADNNPAELRIRCHPAEVEGDLGFDGPTQWLLPDEPAPPPNGPVIEMDPIDFRTLQDAELHLHIRRTPMVGGGFRLQLQKRRNMWVVVEEEMEWVS
;
A
#
# COMPACT_ATOMS: atom_id res chain seq x y z
N MET A 1 32.36 12.89 54.90
CA MET A 1 32.96 11.66 54.36
C MET A 1 32.79 10.48 55.33
N GLN A 2 33.03 10.66 56.64
CA GLN A 2 32.83 9.61 57.66
C GLN A 2 31.38 9.13 57.80
N GLU A 3 30.38 10.02 57.74
CA GLU A 3 28.96 9.61 57.83
C GLU A 3 28.47 8.74 56.66
N LEU A 4 29.00 8.96 55.45
CA LEU A 4 28.68 8.15 54.26
C LEU A 4 29.25 6.73 54.37
N VAL A 5 30.42 6.59 55.00
CA VAL A 5 31.07 5.30 55.24
C VAL A 5 30.29 4.51 56.29
N GLU A 6 29.89 5.16 57.39
CA GLU A 6 29.10 4.50 58.45
C GLU A 6 27.71 4.05 57.97
N SER A 7 27.07 4.82 57.11
CA SER A 7 25.75 4.47 56.56
C SER A 7 25.84 3.34 55.52
N PHE A 8 26.93 3.26 54.75
CA PHE A 8 27.20 2.13 53.87
C PHE A 8 27.55 0.84 54.63
N GLU A 9 28.33 0.93 55.71
CA GLU A 9 28.66 -0.22 56.56
C GLU A 9 27.43 -0.81 57.26
N ARG A 10 26.51 0.03 57.74
CA ARG A 10 25.23 -0.43 58.33
C ARG A 10 24.31 -1.06 57.28
N PHE A 11 24.29 -0.53 56.06
CA PHE A 11 23.49 -1.10 54.97
C PHE A 11 24.02 -2.48 54.55
N TRP A 12 25.34 -2.62 54.39
CA TRP A 12 25.95 -3.88 53.99
C TRP A 12 25.91 -4.97 55.08
N SER A 13 26.11 -4.60 56.34
CA SER A 13 26.00 -5.54 57.47
C SER A 13 24.58 -6.09 57.66
N SER A 14 23.55 -5.37 57.19
CA SER A 14 22.16 -5.86 57.19
C SER A 14 21.85 -6.89 56.09
N LEU A 15 22.68 -6.96 55.04
CA LEU A 15 22.39 -7.73 53.82
C LEU A 15 23.13 -9.07 53.74
N LEU A 16 24.19 -9.33 54.52
CA LEU A 16 25.00 -10.56 54.42
C LEU A 16 25.57 -11.00 55.79
N PRO A 17 25.28 -12.22 56.30
CA PRO A 17 25.82 -12.68 57.58
C PRO A 17 27.30 -13.13 57.52
N ASP A 18 28.08 -12.57 58.44
CA ASP A 18 29.19 -13.14 59.22
C ASP A 18 30.60 -13.42 58.66
N ARG A 19 30.98 -13.14 57.41
CA ARG A 19 32.41 -13.26 57.01
C ARG A 19 32.91 -12.27 55.96
N TRP A 20 32.71 -10.97 56.15
CA TRP A 20 33.37 -9.96 55.31
C TRP A 20 34.42 -9.17 56.12
N PRO A 21 35.65 -8.99 55.59
CA PRO A 21 36.67 -8.16 56.22
C PRO A 21 36.19 -6.70 56.25
N SER A 22 36.63 -5.94 57.26
CA SER A 22 36.26 -4.52 57.41
C SER A 22 36.76 -3.71 56.21
N PHE A 23 36.09 -2.60 55.89
CA PHE A 23 36.40 -1.79 54.70
C PHE A 23 37.87 -1.34 54.66
N ASN A 24 38.46 -1.09 55.83
CA ASN A 24 39.87 -0.77 55.98
C ASN A 24 40.80 -1.94 55.64
N GLN A 25 40.44 -3.17 56.02
CA GLN A 25 41.21 -4.38 55.64
C GLN A 25 41.15 -4.65 54.14
N PHE A 26 40.04 -4.29 53.48
CA PHE A 26 39.91 -4.42 52.03
C PHE A 26 40.87 -3.49 51.29
N VAL A 27 40.96 -2.22 51.72
CA VAL A 27 41.88 -1.24 51.10
C VAL A 27 43.35 -1.60 51.35
N GLU A 28 43.67 -2.12 52.53
CA GLU A 28 45.05 -2.48 52.92
C GLU A 28 45.52 -3.80 52.29
N ALA A 29 44.60 -4.70 51.94
CA ALA A 29 44.89 -5.98 51.27
C ALA A 29 44.88 -5.90 49.72
N MET A 30 44.52 -4.75 49.13
CA MET A 30 44.46 -4.58 47.68
C MET A 30 45.85 -4.27 47.09
N ASP A 31 46.44 -5.25 46.42
CA ASP A 31 47.64 -5.07 45.58
C ASP A 31 47.32 -4.18 44.35
N PRO A 32 48.24 -3.35 43.81
CA PRO A 32 48.07 -2.59 42.57
C PRO A 32 47.38 -3.31 41.39
N VAL A 33 47.56 -4.62 41.25
CA VAL A 33 46.87 -5.42 40.23
C VAL A 33 45.36 -5.53 40.51
N ALA A 34 44.96 -5.66 41.77
CA ALA A 34 43.55 -5.70 42.14
C ALA A 34 42.85 -4.35 41.89
N TRP A 35 43.55 -3.23 42.14
CA TRP A 35 43.04 -1.90 41.82
C TRP A 35 42.80 -1.68 40.32
N THR A 36 43.68 -2.19 39.47
CA THR A 36 43.50 -2.08 38.01
C THR A 36 42.30 -2.90 37.52
N LEU A 37 42.05 -4.08 38.10
CA LEU A 37 40.86 -4.89 37.79
C LEU A 37 39.55 -4.21 38.21
N VAL A 38 39.52 -3.58 39.39
CA VAL A 38 38.35 -2.81 39.84
C VAL A 38 38.08 -1.62 38.91
N ALA A 39 39.13 -0.89 38.51
CA ALA A 39 39.00 0.22 37.58
C ALA A 39 38.46 -0.24 36.20
N LEU A 40 38.95 -1.38 35.69
CA LEU A 40 38.44 -1.98 34.45
C LEU A 40 36.97 -2.38 34.56
N LEU A 41 36.56 -2.97 35.69
CA LEU A 41 35.18 -3.36 35.93
C LEU A 41 34.24 -2.14 35.94
N ILE A 42 34.63 -1.07 36.63
CA ILE A 42 33.87 0.19 36.66
C ILE A 42 33.80 0.79 35.25
N GLY A 43 34.91 0.77 34.49
CA GLY A 43 34.93 1.19 33.10
C GLY A 43 33.97 0.40 32.21
N ALA A 44 33.93 -0.92 32.35
CA ALA A 44 33.03 -1.80 31.59
C ALA A 44 31.55 -1.52 31.92
N VAL A 45 31.22 -1.29 33.20
CA VAL A 45 29.86 -0.93 33.62
C VAL A 45 29.47 0.44 33.06
N ALA A 46 30.35 1.43 33.11
CA ALA A 46 30.10 2.76 32.55
C ALA A 46 29.87 2.71 31.03
N VAL A 47 30.68 1.92 30.31
CA VAL A 47 30.51 1.68 28.88
C VAL A 47 29.19 0.97 28.59
N GLY A 48 28.83 -0.05 29.38
CA GLY A 48 27.55 -0.76 29.25
C GLY A 48 26.34 0.16 29.48
N ILE A 49 26.39 1.04 30.47
CA ILE A 49 25.35 2.06 30.72
C ILE A 49 25.31 3.08 29.58
N PHE A 50 26.48 3.56 29.13
CA PHE A 50 26.57 4.50 28.02
C PHE A 50 25.97 3.91 26.74
N PHE A 51 26.30 2.67 26.37
CA PHE A 51 25.65 1.97 25.26
C PHE A 51 24.16 1.74 25.54
N SER A 52 23.75 1.33 26.73
CA SER A 52 22.32 1.16 27.03
C SER A 52 21.50 2.46 26.90
N ILE A 53 22.11 3.63 27.15
CA ILE A 53 21.46 4.93 27.03
C ILE A 53 21.53 5.45 25.59
N THR A 54 22.66 5.26 24.89
CA THR A 54 22.86 5.76 23.52
C THR A 54 22.21 4.86 22.46
N THR A 55 22.19 3.54 22.65
CA THR A 55 21.53 2.55 21.78
C THR A 55 20.00 2.52 21.98
N ARG A 56 19.46 3.23 22.97
CA ARG A 56 18.00 3.46 23.12
C ARG A 56 17.40 4.41 22.08
N ARG A 57 18.21 5.02 21.21
CA ARG A 57 17.71 5.72 20.02
C ARG A 57 17.88 4.82 18.81
N THR A 58 16.77 4.61 18.09
CA THR A 58 16.60 3.85 16.84
C THR A 58 16.18 2.39 16.94
N PHE A 59 15.36 2.03 17.92
CA PHE A 59 14.35 0.99 17.70
C PHE A 59 13.00 1.66 17.43
N LEU A 60 12.40 1.26 16.30
CA LEU A 60 11.07 1.65 15.84
C LEU A 60 10.05 1.56 16.98
N ARG A 61 9.16 2.55 17.04
CA ARG A 61 8.08 2.69 18.03
C ARG A 61 7.45 1.33 18.37
N ALA A 62 7.48 0.97 19.66
CA ALA A 62 6.78 -0.17 20.24
C ALA A 62 5.23 -0.06 20.19
N ASP A 63 4.68 0.95 19.50
CA ASP A 63 3.24 1.18 19.32
C ASP A 63 2.64 0.37 18.14
N GLU A 64 3.44 -0.46 17.47
CA GLU A 64 3.02 -1.26 16.30
C GLU A 64 2.72 -2.73 16.61
N VAL A 65 2.92 -3.20 17.85
CA VAL A 65 2.90 -4.64 18.17
C VAL A 65 1.48 -5.20 18.42
N GLU A 66 0.48 -4.36 18.69
CA GLU A 66 -0.90 -4.81 19.00
C GLU A 66 -1.98 -4.05 18.22
N ALA A 67 -1.73 -3.66 16.98
CA ALA A 67 -2.80 -3.10 16.15
C ALA A 67 -3.62 -4.25 15.56
N THR A 68 -4.86 -4.43 16.04
CA THR A 68 -5.82 -5.31 15.38
C THR A 68 -6.02 -4.86 13.92
N PRO A 69 -6.35 -5.77 12.98
CA PRO A 69 -6.57 -5.40 11.58
C PRO A 69 -7.55 -4.24 11.40
N GLU A 70 -8.59 -4.18 12.25
CA GLU A 70 -9.57 -3.08 12.28
C GLU A 70 -8.94 -1.73 12.67
N MET A 71 -8.04 -1.71 13.67
CA MET A 71 -7.30 -0.50 14.05
C MET A 71 -6.34 -0.04 12.95
N VAL A 72 -5.69 -0.98 12.28
CA VAL A 72 -4.82 -0.69 11.12
C VAL A 72 -5.66 -0.10 10.00
N LEU A 73 -6.81 -0.70 9.69
CA LEU A 73 -7.73 -0.23 8.66
C LEU A 73 -8.23 1.18 8.96
N ALA A 74 -8.70 1.43 10.18
CA ALA A 74 -9.17 2.75 10.60
C ALA A 74 -8.09 3.84 10.46
N ARG A 75 -6.83 3.52 10.79
CA ARG A 75 -5.70 4.44 10.59
C ARG A 75 -5.41 4.69 9.11
N LEU A 76 -5.49 3.66 8.27
CA LEU A 76 -5.25 3.78 6.83
C LEU A 76 -6.38 4.54 6.12
N LYS A 77 -7.62 4.45 6.61
CA LYS A 77 -8.74 5.27 6.15
C LYS A 77 -8.53 6.78 6.43
N GLN A 78 -7.71 7.13 7.43
CA GLN A 78 -7.36 8.54 7.69
C GLN A 78 -6.16 8.98 6.84
N ASP A 79 -5.17 8.11 6.69
CA ASP A 79 -3.96 8.39 5.91
C ASP A 79 -3.37 7.09 5.35
N PRO A 80 -3.48 6.85 4.03
CA PRO A 80 -3.09 5.60 3.40
C PRO A 80 -1.56 5.47 3.29
N THR A 81 -0.81 6.56 3.47
CA THR A 81 0.66 6.58 3.32
C THR A 81 1.40 6.15 4.60
N ARG A 82 0.67 5.90 5.69
CA ARG A 82 1.26 5.53 6.99
C ARG A 82 1.95 4.18 6.99
N LEU A 83 1.59 3.29 6.08
CA LEU A 83 2.22 1.99 5.91
C LEU A 83 2.59 1.80 4.44
N SER A 84 3.67 1.07 4.19
CA SER A 84 3.98 0.63 2.84
C SER A 84 2.88 -0.33 2.34
N PRO A 85 2.57 -0.36 1.04
CA PRO A 85 1.57 -1.26 0.47
C PRO A 85 1.81 -2.75 0.81
N VAL A 86 3.07 -3.19 0.86
CA VAL A 86 3.44 -4.55 1.33
C VAL A 86 3.08 -4.75 2.81
N GLY A 87 3.30 -3.74 3.65
CA GLY A 87 2.92 -3.74 5.06
C GLY A 87 1.39 -3.75 5.26
N ILE A 88 0.64 -3.08 4.37
CA ILE A 88 -0.82 -3.09 4.38
C ILE A 88 -1.35 -4.50 4.10
N VAL A 89 -0.94 -5.11 2.99
CA VAL A 89 -1.43 -6.46 2.60
C VAL A 89 -1.10 -7.50 3.67
N SER A 90 0.12 -7.45 4.24
CA SER A 90 0.55 -8.41 5.26
C SER A 90 -0.16 -8.27 6.61
N ARG A 91 -0.55 -7.05 7.01
CA ARG A 91 -1.22 -6.80 8.30
C ARG A 91 -2.75 -6.86 8.24
N LEU A 92 -3.36 -6.44 7.12
CA LEU A 92 -4.83 -6.44 6.97
C LEU A 92 -5.39 -7.78 6.46
N GLY A 93 -4.65 -8.48 5.61
CA GLY A 93 -5.19 -9.58 4.83
C GLY A 93 -6.11 -9.11 3.69
N ALA A 94 -6.59 -10.05 2.88
CA ALA A 94 -7.28 -9.74 1.63
C ALA A 94 -8.61 -8.99 1.83
N ASP A 95 -9.47 -9.44 2.74
CA ASP A 95 -10.81 -8.85 2.90
C ASP A 95 -10.78 -7.40 3.42
N ALA A 96 -9.97 -7.10 4.44
CA ALA A 96 -9.83 -5.73 4.93
C ALA A 96 -9.05 -4.82 3.96
N THR A 97 -8.18 -5.40 3.12
CA THR A 97 -7.55 -4.67 2.01
C THR A 97 -8.60 -4.27 0.96
N LEU A 98 -9.60 -5.12 0.68
CA LEU A 98 -10.72 -4.75 -0.21
C LEU A 98 -11.54 -3.61 0.36
N GLU A 99 -11.88 -3.67 1.65
CA GLU A 99 -12.62 -2.60 2.30
C GLU A 99 -11.85 -1.27 2.24
N LEU A 100 -10.52 -1.32 2.40
CA LEU A 100 -9.67 -0.14 2.21
C LEU A 100 -9.70 0.37 0.76
N LEU A 101 -9.62 -0.53 -0.22
CA LEU A 101 -9.66 -0.16 -1.64
C LEU A 101 -10.99 0.50 -2.03
N GLU A 102 -12.11 -0.07 -1.59
CA GLU A 102 -13.46 0.47 -1.82
C GLU A 102 -13.65 1.83 -1.14
N TYR A 103 -13.22 1.96 0.11
CA TYR A 103 -13.31 3.22 0.85
C TYR A 103 -12.44 4.31 0.23
N GLY A 104 -11.19 4.00 -0.10
CA GLY A 104 -10.25 4.99 -0.62
C GLY A 104 -10.68 5.56 -1.96
N ASP A 105 -11.34 4.77 -2.80
CA ASP A 105 -11.88 5.25 -4.07
C ASP A 105 -13.11 6.15 -3.94
N GLN A 106 -13.80 6.16 -2.78
CA GLN A 106 -14.98 7.01 -2.57
C GLN A 106 -14.61 8.45 -2.21
N ILE A 107 -13.39 8.71 -1.72
CA ILE A 107 -12.97 10.04 -1.27
C ILE A 107 -12.46 10.88 -2.45
N ARG A 108 -13.05 12.05 -2.66
CA ARG A 108 -12.81 12.91 -3.83
C ARG A 108 -11.84 14.08 -3.61
N THR A 109 -11.36 14.29 -2.39
CA THR A 109 -10.48 15.43 -2.09
C THR A 109 -9.14 15.29 -2.83
N HIS A 110 -8.62 16.40 -3.33
CA HIS A 110 -7.37 16.41 -4.11
C HIS A 110 -6.18 15.85 -3.31
N GLU A 111 -6.07 16.22 -2.03
CA GLU A 111 -5.02 15.71 -1.13
C GLU A 111 -5.11 14.19 -0.94
N TRP A 112 -6.33 13.65 -0.79
CA TRP A 112 -6.53 12.22 -0.67
C TRP A 112 -6.15 11.50 -1.96
N ARG A 113 -6.67 11.95 -3.11
CA ARG A 113 -6.40 11.31 -4.41
C ARG A 113 -4.91 11.24 -4.71
N TYR A 114 -4.17 12.30 -4.39
CA TYR A 114 -2.71 12.31 -4.54
C TYR A 114 -2.02 11.22 -3.70
N LYS A 115 -2.38 11.10 -2.42
CA LYS A 115 -1.82 10.08 -1.51
C LYS A 115 -2.30 8.66 -1.85
N TRP A 116 -3.54 8.53 -2.27
CA TRP A 116 -4.22 7.27 -2.48
C TRP A 116 -3.80 6.59 -3.78
N SER A 117 -3.59 7.35 -4.87
CA SER A 117 -3.32 6.76 -6.19
C SER A 117 -2.09 5.85 -6.19
N SER A 118 -0.98 6.28 -5.57
CA SER A 118 0.25 5.49 -5.51
C SER A 118 0.12 4.24 -4.63
N VAL A 119 -0.56 4.36 -3.49
CA VAL A 119 -0.84 3.24 -2.59
C VAL A 119 -1.77 2.23 -3.27
N ARG A 120 -2.83 2.72 -3.91
CA ARG A 120 -3.83 1.92 -4.65
C ARG A 120 -3.20 1.11 -5.76
N GLU A 121 -2.44 1.75 -6.66
CA GLU A 121 -1.80 1.07 -7.80
C GLU A 121 -0.87 -0.05 -7.32
N GLU A 122 -0.06 0.23 -6.29
CA GLU A 122 0.85 -0.75 -5.73
C GLU A 122 0.11 -1.89 -5.00
N LEU A 123 -0.97 -1.60 -4.29
CA LEU A 123 -1.81 -2.65 -3.67
C LEU A 123 -2.43 -3.56 -4.72
N LEU A 124 -2.97 -3.00 -5.81
CA LEU A 124 -3.53 -3.77 -6.91
C LEU A 124 -2.47 -4.63 -7.59
N ARG A 125 -1.26 -4.07 -7.81
CA ARG A 125 -0.11 -4.80 -8.35
C ARG A 125 0.34 -5.94 -7.44
N LEU A 126 0.41 -5.71 -6.13
CA LEU A 126 0.79 -6.74 -5.16
C LEU A 126 -0.25 -7.86 -5.09
N LEU A 127 -1.54 -7.52 -5.15
CA LEU A 127 -2.62 -8.49 -5.18
C LEU A 127 -2.64 -9.29 -6.49
N SER A 128 -2.28 -8.68 -7.63
CA SER A 128 -2.24 -9.38 -8.92
C SER A 128 -1.05 -10.32 -9.05
N GLN A 129 0.10 -9.98 -8.46
CA GLN A 129 1.31 -10.80 -8.48
C GLN A 129 1.24 -12.02 -7.55
N GLN A 130 0.40 -11.96 -6.52
CA GLN A 130 0.17 -13.11 -5.67
C GLN A 130 -0.78 -14.08 -6.40
N ASN A 131 -0.19 -15.02 -7.15
CA ASN A 131 -0.84 -16.17 -7.81
C ASN A 131 -1.54 -17.15 -6.82
N ALA A 132 -1.87 -16.70 -5.61
CA ALA A 132 -2.73 -17.41 -4.70
C ALA A 132 -4.19 -17.16 -5.10
N PHE A 133 -5.04 -18.18 -4.94
CA PHE A 133 -6.48 -18.05 -5.20
C PHE A 133 -7.10 -16.85 -4.45
N GLY A 134 -6.67 -16.58 -3.21
CA GLY A 134 -7.20 -15.49 -2.38
C GLY A 134 -7.11 -14.10 -3.02
N PRO A 135 -5.91 -13.59 -3.36
CA PRO A 135 -5.74 -12.29 -4.00
C PRO A 135 -6.45 -12.15 -5.36
N THR A 136 -6.49 -13.21 -6.19
CA THR A 136 -7.30 -13.20 -7.42
C THR A 136 -8.79 -13.07 -7.13
N TYR A 137 -9.31 -13.80 -6.14
CA TYR A 137 -10.72 -13.67 -5.71
C TYR A 137 -11.01 -12.29 -5.11
N ALA A 138 -10.05 -11.71 -4.40
CA ALA A 138 -10.18 -10.38 -3.84
C ALA A 138 -10.31 -9.32 -4.93
N LEU A 139 -9.38 -9.30 -5.89
CA LEU A 139 -9.44 -8.40 -7.05
C LEU A 139 -10.72 -8.61 -7.87
N ALA A 140 -11.10 -9.87 -8.14
CA ALA A 140 -12.34 -10.18 -8.84
C ALA A 140 -13.59 -9.67 -8.10
N ARG A 141 -13.60 -9.74 -6.75
CA ARG A 141 -14.70 -9.22 -5.93
C ARG A 141 -14.75 -7.70 -5.97
N TYR A 142 -13.61 -7.04 -5.84
CA TYR A 142 -13.50 -5.58 -5.95
C TYR A 142 -14.04 -5.05 -7.29
N TYR A 143 -13.82 -5.80 -8.38
CA TYR A 143 -14.30 -5.43 -9.72
C TYR A 143 -15.70 -5.93 -10.08
N ARG A 144 -16.35 -6.70 -9.21
CA ARG A 144 -17.65 -7.31 -9.51
C ARG A 144 -18.74 -6.23 -9.52
N SER A 145 -19.55 -6.19 -10.58
CA SER A 145 -20.76 -5.37 -10.60
C SER A 145 -21.78 -5.87 -9.56
N ALA A 146 -22.40 -4.94 -8.84
CA ALA A 146 -23.48 -5.24 -7.90
C ALA A 146 -24.80 -5.56 -8.61
N ASP A 147 -24.94 -5.16 -9.88
CA ASP A 147 -26.12 -5.45 -10.70
C ASP A 147 -25.93 -6.74 -11.52
N ASN A 148 -26.82 -7.71 -11.32
CA ASN A 148 -26.80 -8.97 -12.05
C ASN A 148 -27.60 -8.92 -13.37
N GLN A 149 -28.38 -7.87 -13.61
CA GLN A 149 -29.16 -7.68 -14.84
C GLN A 149 -28.41 -6.83 -15.88
N GLU A 150 -27.30 -6.21 -15.48
CA GLU A 150 -26.46 -5.43 -16.36
C GLU A 150 -25.89 -6.28 -17.51
N PRO A 151 -25.94 -5.80 -18.77
CA PRO A 151 -25.28 -6.43 -19.90
C PRO A 151 -23.80 -6.72 -19.62
N ASP A 152 -23.35 -7.93 -19.98
CA ASP A 152 -21.97 -8.37 -19.77
C ASP A 152 -20.95 -7.39 -20.35
N THR A 153 -21.23 -6.82 -21.52
CA THR A 153 -20.37 -5.85 -22.20
C THR A 153 -20.16 -4.56 -21.41
N LEU A 154 -21.23 -3.99 -20.84
CA LEU A 154 -21.13 -2.80 -19.97
C LEU A 154 -20.36 -3.11 -18.68
N ARG A 155 -20.64 -4.26 -18.08
CA ARG A 155 -19.93 -4.72 -16.88
C ARG A 155 -18.42 -4.85 -17.13
N ILE A 156 -18.03 -5.43 -18.27
CA ILE A 156 -16.62 -5.60 -18.68
C ILE A 156 -15.90 -4.26 -18.74
N ARG A 157 -16.48 -3.34 -19.52
CA ARG A 157 -15.88 -2.03 -19.77
C ARG A 157 -15.80 -1.23 -18.47
N ARG A 158 -16.84 -1.27 -17.66
CA ARG A 158 -16.82 -0.62 -16.35
C ARG A 158 -15.74 -1.19 -15.44
N THR A 159 -15.60 -2.52 -15.37
CA THR A 159 -14.54 -3.16 -14.61
C THR A 159 -13.15 -2.71 -15.08
N ALA A 160 -12.91 -2.65 -16.39
CA ALA A 160 -11.64 -2.19 -16.95
C ALA A 160 -11.34 -0.73 -16.56
N LEU A 161 -12.34 0.16 -16.61
CA LEU A 161 -12.18 1.54 -16.13
C LEU A 161 -11.90 1.58 -14.62
N ILE A 162 -12.64 0.82 -13.81
CA ILE A 162 -12.43 0.79 -12.36
C ILE A 162 -11.01 0.32 -12.05
N HIS A 163 -10.48 -0.65 -12.78
CA HIS A 163 -9.12 -1.11 -12.57
C HIS A 163 -8.10 0.04 -12.64
N LYS A 164 -8.12 0.85 -13.71
CA LYS A 164 -7.16 1.97 -13.80
C LYS A 164 -7.53 3.23 -13.08
N LEU A 165 -8.79 3.60 -13.12
CA LEU A 165 -9.23 4.94 -12.74
C LEU A 165 -9.99 4.93 -11.41
N GLY A 166 -10.18 3.76 -10.80
CA GLY A 166 -10.97 3.60 -9.58
C GLY A 166 -12.47 3.73 -9.80
N THR A 167 -13.25 3.70 -8.72
CA THR A 167 -14.72 3.70 -8.80
C THR A 167 -15.32 4.93 -9.49
N VAL A 168 -14.66 6.08 -9.40
CA VAL A 168 -15.12 7.36 -9.99
C VAL A 168 -14.83 7.43 -11.49
N ARG A 169 -13.87 6.64 -11.98
CA ARG A 169 -13.46 6.56 -13.40
C ARG A 169 -13.24 7.95 -14.00
N HIS A 170 -12.31 8.69 -13.39
CA HIS A 170 -11.97 10.04 -13.79
C HIS A 170 -10.51 10.10 -14.25
N LEU A 171 -10.24 10.95 -15.23
CA LEU A 171 -8.90 11.31 -15.66
C LEU A 171 -8.80 12.82 -15.72
N GLU A 172 -7.75 13.37 -15.11
CA GLU A 172 -7.53 14.81 -15.06
C GLU A 172 -7.37 15.39 -16.48
N PRO A 173 -7.88 16.61 -16.73
CA PRO A 173 -7.71 17.31 -17.99
C PRO A 173 -6.23 17.64 -18.25
N ASP A 174 -5.90 17.98 -19.49
CA ASP A 174 -4.54 18.40 -19.85
C ASP A 174 -4.21 19.84 -19.38
N ALA A 175 -3.00 20.30 -19.70
CA ALA A 175 -2.53 21.65 -19.34
C ALA A 175 -3.35 22.79 -19.97
N ASP A 176 -4.01 22.52 -21.10
CA ASP A 176 -4.90 23.46 -21.81
C ASP A 176 -6.35 23.35 -21.32
N ASN A 177 -6.59 22.55 -20.27
CA ASN A 177 -7.89 22.28 -19.65
C ASN A 177 -8.89 21.59 -20.59
N ASN A 178 -8.40 20.82 -21.57
CA ASN A 178 -9.24 19.94 -22.37
C ASN A 178 -9.65 18.71 -21.54
N PRO A 179 -10.95 18.37 -21.49
CA PRO A 179 -11.43 17.24 -20.70
C PRO A 179 -10.93 15.92 -21.27
N ALA A 180 -10.78 14.92 -20.40
CA ALA A 180 -10.47 13.57 -20.82
C ALA A 180 -11.64 12.94 -21.59
N GLU A 181 -11.35 12.26 -22.70
CA GLU A 181 -12.34 11.57 -23.53
C GLU A 181 -12.26 10.05 -23.34
N LEU A 182 -13.41 9.41 -23.18
CA LEU A 182 -13.53 7.95 -23.25
C LEU A 182 -14.08 7.53 -24.61
N ARG A 183 -13.37 6.63 -25.29
CA ARG A 183 -13.74 6.13 -26.60
C ARG A 183 -13.84 4.62 -26.56
N ILE A 184 -14.96 4.12 -27.07
CA ILE A 184 -15.32 2.72 -26.95
C ILE A 184 -15.55 2.20 -28.35
N ARG A 185 -14.70 1.31 -28.82
CA ARG A 185 -14.95 0.54 -30.02
C ARG A 185 -15.85 -0.63 -29.65
N CYS A 186 -17.04 -0.67 -30.23
CA CYS A 186 -18.06 -1.66 -29.90
C CYS A 186 -18.57 -2.38 -31.14
N HIS A 187 -19.01 -3.62 -30.97
CA HIS A 187 -19.71 -4.33 -32.04
C HIS A 187 -21.09 -3.68 -32.27
N PRO A 188 -21.65 -3.65 -33.50
CA PRO A 188 -22.96 -3.01 -33.76
C PRO A 188 -24.14 -3.57 -32.95
N ALA A 189 -24.00 -4.79 -32.42
CA ALA A 189 -25.01 -5.46 -31.59
C ALA A 189 -24.81 -5.22 -30.09
N GLU A 190 -23.76 -4.52 -29.70
CA GLU A 190 -23.47 -4.20 -28.31
C GLU A 190 -24.41 -3.10 -27.81
N VAL A 191 -24.86 -3.24 -26.55
CA VAL A 191 -25.68 -2.21 -25.91
C VAL A 191 -24.79 -1.08 -25.43
N GLU A 192 -25.00 0.10 -25.97
CA GLU A 192 -24.41 1.35 -25.47
C GLU A 192 -25.03 1.72 -24.11
N GLY A 193 -24.23 2.26 -23.20
CA GLY A 193 -24.70 2.59 -21.87
C GLY A 193 -23.72 3.42 -21.05
N ASP A 194 -24.14 3.77 -19.85
CA ASP A 194 -23.30 4.56 -18.95
C ASP A 194 -22.25 3.67 -18.28
N LEU A 195 -20.98 3.99 -18.54
CA LEU A 195 -19.85 3.36 -17.87
C LEU A 195 -19.46 4.08 -16.58
N GLY A 196 -20.09 5.22 -16.29
CA GLY A 196 -19.87 6.08 -15.14
C GLY A 196 -18.52 6.78 -15.20
N PHE A 197 -18.04 7.09 -16.40
CA PHE A 197 -16.84 7.89 -16.65
C PHE A 197 -17.15 9.38 -16.49
N ASP A 198 -16.27 10.10 -15.79
CA ASP A 198 -16.44 11.53 -15.54
C ASP A 198 -15.84 12.36 -16.70
N GLY A 199 -16.52 12.31 -17.84
CA GLY A 199 -16.13 13.00 -19.08
C GLY A 199 -16.93 12.56 -20.31
N PRO A 200 -16.70 13.19 -21.47
CA PRO A 200 -17.32 12.79 -22.73
C PRO A 200 -17.01 11.33 -23.08
N THR A 201 -18.06 10.56 -23.39
CA THR A 201 -17.96 9.16 -23.82
C THR A 201 -18.47 9.03 -25.26
N GLN A 202 -17.68 8.39 -26.13
CA GLN A 202 -18.01 8.14 -27.53
C GLN A 202 -18.02 6.65 -27.81
N TRP A 203 -19.10 6.17 -28.40
CA TRP A 203 -19.23 4.80 -28.90
C TRP A 203 -18.98 4.83 -30.41
N LEU A 204 -18.01 4.03 -30.86
CA LEU A 204 -17.51 4.00 -32.24
C LEU A 204 -17.66 2.58 -32.78
N LEU A 205 -17.97 2.47 -34.07
CA LEU A 205 -17.93 1.17 -34.74
C LEU A 205 -16.47 0.68 -34.87
N PRO A 206 -16.22 -0.63 -35.02
CA PRO A 206 -14.86 -1.18 -34.99
C PRO A 206 -13.94 -0.57 -36.05
N ASP A 207 -14.48 -0.34 -37.26
CA ASP A 207 -13.75 0.21 -38.41
C ASP A 207 -13.90 1.74 -38.55
N GLU A 208 -14.62 2.39 -37.64
CA GLU A 208 -14.81 3.84 -37.70
C GLU A 208 -13.51 4.56 -37.30
N PRO A 209 -13.04 5.52 -38.11
CA PRO A 209 -11.87 6.30 -37.75
C PRO A 209 -12.18 7.14 -36.51
N ALA A 210 -11.36 6.99 -35.47
CA ALA A 210 -11.51 7.81 -34.27
C ALA A 210 -11.11 9.27 -34.58
N PRO A 211 -11.86 10.26 -34.10
CA PRO A 211 -11.47 11.66 -34.24
C PRO A 211 -10.12 11.91 -33.54
N PRO A 212 -9.34 12.92 -33.95
CA PRO A 212 -8.12 13.27 -33.23
C PRO A 212 -8.46 13.61 -31.76
N PRO A 213 -7.67 13.15 -30.77
CA PRO A 213 -7.90 13.50 -29.37
C PRO A 213 -7.56 14.97 -29.12
N ASN A 214 -8.47 15.68 -28.46
CA ASN A 214 -8.26 17.07 -28.05
C ASN A 214 -7.55 17.20 -26.69
N GLY A 215 -7.45 16.10 -25.94
CA GLY A 215 -6.87 16.04 -24.61
C GLY A 215 -6.49 14.61 -24.23
N PRO A 216 -6.46 14.28 -22.93
CA PRO A 216 -6.23 12.92 -22.46
C PRO A 216 -7.31 11.98 -23.02
N VAL A 217 -6.92 10.78 -23.43
CA VAL A 217 -7.86 9.84 -24.06
C VAL A 217 -7.73 8.44 -23.49
N ILE A 218 -8.86 7.81 -23.28
CA ILE A 218 -8.98 6.41 -22.91
C ILE A 218 -9.70 5.70 -24.05
N GLU A 219 -9.06 4.68 -24.62
CA GLU A 219 -9.60 3.90 -25.72
C GLU A 219 -9.80 2.45 -25.29
N MET A 220 -10.97 1.92 -25.61
CA MET A 220 -11.33 0.52 -25.38
C MET A 220 -11.57 -0.16 -26.70
N ASP A 221 -10.88 -1.28 -26.92
CA ASP A 221 -11.10 -2.09 -28.11
C ASP A 221 -12.42 -2.86 -28.04
N PRO A 222 -12.87 -3.44 -29.17
CA PRO A 222 -13.97 -4.40 -29.15
C PRO A 222 -13.64 -5.56 -28.22
N ILE A 223 -14.66 -6.03 -27.50
CA ILE A 223 -14.52 -7.20 -26.64
C ILE A 223 -14.47 -8.44 -27.52
N ASP A 224 -13.38 -9.21 -27.43
CA ASP A 224 -13.23 -10.49 -28.14
C ASP A 224 -13.85 -11.62 -27.30
N PHE A 225 -15.05 -12.06 -27.69
CA PHE A 225 -15.74 -13.17 -27.05
C PHE A 225 -15.33 -14.50 -27.70
N ARG A 226 -14.44 -15.25 -27.04
CA ARG A 226 -14.08 -16.62 -27.46
C ARG A 226 -15.18 -17.62 -27.10
N THR A 227 -15.81 -17.43 -25.94
CA THR A 227 -16.99 -18.17 -25.48
C THR A 227 -17.92 -17.26 -24.68
N LEU A 228 -19.07 -17.76 -24.22
CA LEU A 228 -19.93 -17.00 -23.28
C LEU A 228 -19.23 -16.72 -21.92
N GLN A 229 -18.23 -17.52 -21.56
CA GLN A 229 -17.54 -17.44 -20.26
C GLN A 229 -16.10 -16.92 -20.36
N ASP A 230 -15.58 -16.78 -21.58
CA ASP A 230 -14.23 -16.30 -21.86
C ASP A 230 -14.31 -15.15 -22.87
N ALA A 231 -13.86 -13.98 -22.43
CA ALA A 231 -13.79 -12.79 -23.26
C ALA A 231 -12.55 -11.99 -22.91
N GLU A 232 -12.09 -11.19 -23.85
CA GLU A 232 -10.88 -10.38 -23.72
C GLU A 232 -11.18 -8.92 -24.06
N LEU A 233 -10.63 -7.99 -23.28
CA LEU A 233 -10.73 -6.56 -23.53
C LEU A 233 -9.36 -5.92 -23.40
N HIS A 234 -9.02 -5.09 -24.37
CA HIS A 234 -7.86 -4.21 -24.32
C HIS A 234 -8.30 -2.78 -23.98
N LEU A 235 -7.56 -2.15 -23.08
CA LEU A 235 -7.74 -0.78 -22.64
C LEU A 235 -6.42 -0.03 -22.81
N HIS A 236 -6.48 1.11 -23.50
CA HIS A 236 -5.36 2.01 -23.70
C HIS A 236 -5.65 3.36 -23.08
N ILE A 237 -4.74 3.86 -22.24
CA ILE A 237 -4.87 5.17 -21.59
C ILE A 237 -3.69 6.04 -22.01
N ARG A 238 -4.00 7.19 -22.59
CA ARG A 238 -3.02 8.21 -23.00
C ARG A 238 -3.29 9.49 -22.24
N ARG A 239 -2.42 9.83 -21.28
CA ARG A 239 -2.59 11.02 -20.43
C ARG A 239 -2.28 12.32 -21.17
N THR A 240 -1.47 12.25 -22.21
CA THR A 240 -1.04 13.40 -23.02
C THR A 240 -0.67 12.91 -24.42
N PRO A 241 -1.08 13.60 -25.49
CA PRO A 241 -0.72 13.20 -26.87
C PRO A 241 0.76 13.39 -27.21
N MET A 242 1.49 14.26 -26.48
CA MET A 242 2.83 14.75 -26.89
C MET A 242 3.94 14.60 -25.84
N VAL A 243 3.64 14.41 -24.54
CA VAL A 243 4.67 14.32 -23.47
C VAL A 243 4.15 13.48 -22.30
N GLY A 244 4.64 12.25 -22.10
CA GLY A 244 4.42 11.48 -20.87
C GLY A 244 3.61 10.19 -21.03
N GLY A 245 3.73 9.32 -20.01
CA GLY A 245 3.42 7.90 -20.10
C GLY A 245 1.93 7.52 -20.20
N GLY A 246 1.69 6.45 -20.95
CA GLY A 246 0.41 5.79 -21.11
C GLY A 246 0.38 4.41 -20.44
N PHE A 247 -0.78 3.75 -20.49
CA PHE A 247 -0.95 2.40 -19.99
C PHE A 247 -1.69 1.55 -21.01
N ARG A 248 -1.20 0.34 -21.26
CA ARG A 248 -1.95 -0.73 -21.92
C ARG A 248 -2.34 -1.78 -20.90
N LEU A 249 -3.55 -2.28 -21.07
CA LEU A 249 -4.09 -3.31 -20.21
C LEU A 249 -4.82 -4.36 -21.01
N GLN A 250 -4.65 -5.59 -20.56
CA GLN A 250 -5.39 -6.73 -21.03
C GLN A 250 -6.21 -7.32 -19.88
N LEU A 251 -7.52 -7.42 -20.09
CA LEU A 251 -8.45 -8.04 -19.17
C LEU A 251 -9.04 -9.31 -19.78
N GLN A 252 -9.20 -10.34 -18.96
CA GLN A 252 -9.85 -11.59 -19.36
C GLN A 252 -11.02 -11.94 -18.44
N LYS A 253 -12.13 -12.40 -19.04
CA LYS A 253 -13.21 -13.09 -18.33
C LYS A 253 -12.71 -14.45 -17.92
N ARG A 254 -12.95 -14.80 -16.66
CA ARG A 254 -12.86 -16.18 -16.17
C ARG A 254 -14.16 -16.50 -15.45
N ARG A 255 -15.07 -17.21 -16.13
CA ARG A 255 -16.44 -17.49 -15.65
C ARG A 255 -17.24 -16.20 -15.43
N ASN A 256 -17.55 -15.85 -14.17
CA ASN A 256 -18.29 -14.64 -13.79
C ASN A 256 -17.38 -13.53 -13.22
N MET A 257 -16.07 -13.65 -13.43
CA MET A 257 -15.07 -12.74 -12.87
C MET A 257 -14.22 -12.13 -13.98
N TRP A 258 -13.73 -10.93 -13.75
CA TRP A 258 -12.84 -10.19 -14.65
C TRP A 258 -11.51 -10.00 -13.96
N VAL A 259 -10.43 -10.39 -14.62
CA VAL A 259 -9.08 -10.36 -14.06
C VAL A 259 -8.17 -9.64 -15.05
N VAL A 260 -7.30 -8.77 -14.53
CA VAL A 260 -6.23 -8.16 -15.32
C VAL A 260 -5.11 -9.16 -15.44
N VAL A 261 -4.77 -9.52 -16.68
CA VAL A 261 -3.76 -10.53 -16.98
C VAL A 261 -2.44 -9.93 -17.42
N GLU A 262 -2.47 -8.71 -17.95
CA GLU A 262 -1.29 -7.98 -18.38
C GLU A 262 -1.49 -6.47 -18.20
N GLU A 263 -0.42 -5.81 -17.78
CA GLU A 263 -0.34 -4.36 -17.63
C GLU A 263 1.03 -3.88 -18.11
N GLU A 264 1.04 -3.00 -19.10
CA GLU A 264 2.25 -2.38 -19.63
C GLU A 264 2.18 -0.87 -19.49
N MET A 265 3.29 -0.27 -19.06
CA MET A 265 3.45 1.18 -19.03
C MET A 265 4.16 1.64 -20.29
N GLU A 266 3.49 2.45 -21.10
CA GLU A 266 4.09 3.07 -22.26
C GLU A 266 4.82 4.34 -21.84
N TRP A 267 6.12 4.43 -22.11
CA TRP A 267 6.86 5.68 -21.99
C TRP A 267 7.01 6.26 -23.39
N VAL A 268 6.39 7.43 -23.64
CA VAL A 268 6.67 8.19 -24.86
C VAL A 268 7.99 8.91 -24.65
N SER A 269 9.01 8.55 -25.44
CA SER A 269 10.34 9.18 -25.51
C SER A 269 10.30 10.52 -26.22
#